data_AF-A0A8S2QWA4-F1
#
_entry.id   AF-A0A8S2QWA4-F1
#
_cell.length_a   1.000
_cell.length_b   1.000
_cell.length_c   1.000
_cell.angle_alpha   90.00
_cell.angle_beta   90.00
_cell.angle_gamma   90.00
#
_symmetry.space_group_name_H-M   'P 1'
#
loop_
_entity.id
_entity.type
_entity.pdbx_description
1 polymer ?
#
loop_
_entity_poly.entity_id
_entity_poly.type
_entity_poly.pdbx_seq_one_letter_code
_entity_poly.pdbx_strand_id
1 'polypeptide(L)'
;YENTIAGQFYGHSHLDEFLMFYDEENRTRPVSMAYMGPSLTTSSYLNPGYRVYSMDGDYEGSSFWTLDHRTVIMNLTASNMYNRTIFTDEYDARDAYQMENLFPNDWDNVVQRAKSDIDGPLMGLIYQYYTKSYADGSQCDHNCRRGLLCSYLTARADDPHACDSIPTFV
;
A
#
# COMPACT_ATOMS: atom_id res chain seq x y z
N TYR A 1 -22.50 0.32 3.07
CA TYR A 1 -22.34 -1.15 3.16
C TYR A 1 -21.01 -1.56 3.80
N GLU A 2 -20.49 -0.78 4.77
CA GLU A 2 -19.19 -1.06 5.40
C GLU A 2 -19.13 -2.43 6.09
N ASN A 3 -20.25 -2.90 6.68
CA ASN A 3 -20.33 -4.21 7.31
C ASN A 3 -20.50 -5.39 6.32
N THR A 4 -20.60 -5.12 5.03
CA THR A 4 -20.85 -6.15 3.99
C THR A 4 -19.66 -6.31 3.05
N ILE A 5 -18.93 -5.23 2.76
CA ILE A 5 -17.76 -5.27 1.88
C ILE A 5 -16.57 -5.82 2.67
N ALA A 6 -16.13 -7.03 2.33
CA ALA A 6 -15.00 -7.72 3.00
C ALA A 6 -13.63 -7.48 2.35
N GLY A 7 -13.59 -6.84 1.18
CA GLY A 7 -12.35 -6.49 0.49
C GLY A 7 -12.59 -5.76 -0.83
N GLN A 8 -11.65 -4.90 -1.21
CA GLN A 8 -11.63 -4.24 -2.51
C GLN A 8 -10.23 -4.36 -3.11
N PHE A 9 -10.16 -4.78 -4.37
CA PHE A 9 -8.90 -5.12 -5.04
C PHE A 9 -8.88 -4.53 -6.44
N TYR A 10 -7.86 -3.74 -6.72
CA TYR A 10 -7.70 -3.01 -7.98
C TYR A 10 -6.25 -3.13 -8.47
N GLY A 11 -5.94 -2.45 -9.57
CA GLY A 11 -4.60 -2.39 -10.17
C GLY A 11 -4.47 -1.10 -10.97
N HIS A 12 -4.05 -1.19 -12.24
CA HIS A 12 -3.90 -0.07 -13.18
C HIS A 12 -2.74 0.91 -12.88
N SER A 13 -2.51 1.32 -11.63
CA SER A 13 -1.42 2.26 -11.31
C SER A 13 -0.02 1.69 -11.51
N HIS A 14 0.08 0.36 -11.62
CA HIS A 14 1.31 -0.44 -11.74
C HIS A 14 2.19 -0.50 -10.48
N LEU A 15 1.85 0.27 -9.45
CA LEU A 15 2.58 0.47 -8.20
C LEU A 15 1.95 -0.38 -7.08
N ASP A 16 2.65 -0.50 -5.95
CA ASP A 16 2.10 -1.14 -4.74
C ASP A 16 1.48 -0.06 -3.84
N GLU A 17 0.15 0.04 -3.84
CA GLU A 17 -0.57 1.09 -3.11
C GLU A 17 -1.79 0.54 -2.38
N PHE A 18 -2.38 1.40 -1.55
CA PHE A 18 -3.69 1.20 -0.96
C PHE A 18 -4.43 2.53 -0.85
N LEU A 19 -5.76 2.47 -0.72
CA LEU A 19 -6.61 3.63 -0.52
C LEU A 19 -7.45 3.45 0.75
N MET A 20 -7.41 4.46 1.62
CA MET A 20 -8.21 4.57 2.82
C MET A 20 -9.58 5.15 2.49
N PHE A 21 -10.65 4.54 2.97
CA PHE A 21 -11.99 5.10 2.93
C PHE A 21 -12.44 5.46 4.34
N TYR A 22 -13.00 6.66 4.50
CA TYR A 22 -13.53 7.15 5.77
C TYR A 22 -15.04 7.35 5.70
N ASP A 23 -15.67 7.50 6.87
CA ASP A 23 -17.09 7.79 6.96
C ASP A 23 -17.46 9.10 6.24
N GLU A 24 -18.68 9.19 5.72
CA GLU A 24 -19.09 10.38 4.96
C GLU A 24 -19.42 11.59 5.85
N GLU A 25 -19.72 11.37 7.14
CA GLU A 25 -20.23 12.40 8.05
C GLU A 25 -19.14 13.41 8.41
N ASN A 26 -17.99 12.92 8.87
CA ASN A 26 -16.88 13.77 9.29
C ASN A 26 -15.51 13.29 8.78
N ARG A 27 -15.44 12.14 8.10
CA ARG A 27 -14.23 11.60 7.47
C ARG A 27 -13.09 11.37 8.46
N THR A 28 -13.42 10.89 9.66
CA THR A 28 -12.43 10.61 10.71
C THR A 28 -12.31 9.13 11.04
N ARG A 29 -13.36 8.34 10.80
CA ARG A 29 -13.37 6.90 11.09
C ARG A 29 -13.07 6.13 9.82
N PRO A 30 -12.00 5.30 9.78
CA PRO A 30 -11.74 4.44 8.63
C PRO A 30 -12.84 3.36 8.55
N VAL A 31 -13.47 3.23 7.39
CA VAL A 31 -14.63 2.35 7.15
C VAL A 31 -14.35 1.24 6.13
N SER A 32 -13.37 1.42 5.25
CA SER A 32 -12.99 0.43 4.26
C SER A 32 -11.58 0.69 3.73
N MET A 33 -11.07 -0.29 2.99
CA MET A 33 -9.77 -0.26 2.34
C MET A 33 -9.89 -0.78 0.92
N ALA A 34 -9.08 -0.22 0.02
CA ALA A 34 -8.83 -0.82 -1.28
C ALA A 34 -7.36 -1.07 -1.49
N TYR A 35 -7.01 -2.30 -1.87
CA TYR A 35 -5.66 -2.63 -2.27
C TYR A 35 -5.48 -2.37 -3.76
N MET A 36 -4.38 -1.73 -4.12
CA MET A 36 -3.91 -1.59 -5.49
C MET A 36 -2.74 -2.58 -5.67
N GLY A 37 -2.99 -3.64 -6.42
CA GLY A 37 -1.98 -4.65 -6.73
C GLY A 37 -0.92 -4.12 -7.70
N PRO A 38 0.36 -4.48 -7.51
CA PRO A 38 1.40 -4.03 -8.40
C PRO A 38 1.30 -4.75 -9.74
N SER A 39 2.02 -4.21 -10.73
CA SER A 39 2.07 -4.80 -12.06
C SER A 39 3.16 -5.86 -12.24
N LEU A 40 2.87 -6.84 -13.09
CA LEU A 40 3.88 -7.73 -13.68
C LEU A 40 4.75 -7.02 -14.73
N THR A 41 4.24 -5.98 -15.38
CA THR A 41 5.04 -5.21 -16.36
C THR A 41 6.12 -4.38 -15.66
N THR A 42 7.22 -4.16 -16.37
CA THR A 42 8.28 -3.23 -15.95
C THR A 42 7.96 -1.79 -16.33
N SER A 43 6.86 -1.52 -17.03
CA SER A 43 6.53 -0.18 -17.51
C SER A 43 6.08 0.73 -16.36
N SER A 44 6.71 1.87 -16.11
CA SER A 44 7.94 2.38 -16.73
C SER A 44 9.00 2.53 -15.65
N TYR A 45 9.88 1.53 -15.53
CA TYR A 45 10.99 1.43 -14.56
C TYR A 45 10.61 0.85 -13.19
N LEU A 46 10.09 -0.38 -13.19
CA LEU A 46 9.83 -1.16 -11.97
C LEU A 46 10.29 -2.62 -12.15
N ASN A 47 10.56 -3.31 -11.04
CA ASN A 47 10.63 -4.77 -11.07
C ASN A 47 9.24 -5.36 -11.43
N PRO A 48 9.13 -6.50 -12.11
CA PRO A 48 7.87 -7.25 -12.19
C PRO A 48 7.45 -7.70 -10.79
N GLY A 49 6.17 -7.58 -10.45
CA GLY A 49 5.65 -8.06 -9.18
C GLY A 49 4.25 -8.62 -9.27
N TYR A 50 3.89 -9.48 -8.31
CA TYR A 50 2.54 -9.95 -8.09
C TYR A 50 2.24 -10.03 -6.59
N ARG A 51 0.96 -10.07 -6.23
CA ARG A 51 0.47 -10.07 -4.86
C ARG A 51 -0.33 -11.34 -4.60
N VAL A 52 -0.17 -11.93 -3.42
CA VAL A 52 -0.99 -13.03 -2.92
C VAL A 52 -1.68 -12.57 -1.65
N TYR A 53 -3.00 -12.76 -1.59
CA TYR A 53 -3.82 -12.45 -0.42
C TYR A 53 -4.14 -13.72 0.35
N SER A 54 -3.93 -13.67 1.66
CA SER A 54 -4.46 -14.65 2.60
C SER A 54 -5.80 -14.12 3.09
N MET A 55 -6.88 -14.84 2.82
CA MET A 55 -8.25 -14.43 3.19
C MET A 55 -8.84 -15.40 4.19
N ASP A 56 -9.82 -14.92 4.95
CA ASP A 56 -10.64 -15.77 5.79
C ASP A 56 -11.36 -16.82 4.94
N GLY A 57 -11.32 -18.06 5.40
CA GLY A 57 -11.57 -19.25 4.58
C GLY A 57 -13.04 -19.45 4.22
N ASP A 58 -13.33 -20.49 3.43
CA ASP A 58 -14.71 -20.87 3.12
C ASP A 58 -15.30 -21.78 4.21
N TYR A 59 -16.07 -21.18 5.11
CA TYR A 59 -16.80 -21.88 6.16
C TYR A 59 -18.02 -21.07 6.62
N GLU A 60 -18.96 -21.73 7.31
CA GLU A 60 -20.17 -21.07 7.84
C GLU A 60 -19.80 -19.97 8.85
N GLY A 61 -20.22 -18.74 8.57
CA GLY A 61 -19.88 -17.57 9.39
C GLY A 61 -18.51 -16.95 9.07
N SER A 62 -17.87 -17.35 7.98
CA SER A 62 -16.66 -16.68 7.49
C SER A 62 -16.89 -15.20 7.24
N SER A 63 -15.89 -14.42 7.61
CA SER A 63 -15.87 -12.99 7.41
C SER A 63 -15.45 -12.62 5.98
N PHE A 64 -14.77 -13.54 5.27
CA PHE A 64 -14.09 -13.32 3.99
C PHE A 64 -13.13 -12.13 3.95
N TRP A 65 -12.68 -11.64 5.12
CA TRP A 65 -11.74 -10.53 5.19
C TRP A 65 -10.34 -10.94 4.74
N THR A 66 -9.57 -9.97 4.28
CA THR A 66 -8.13 -10.16 4.05
C THR A 66 -7.41 -10.23 5.39
N LEU A 67 -6.75 -11.36 5.67
CA LEU A 67 -5.99 -11.62 6.89
C LEU A 67 -4.55 -11.12 6.77
N ASP A 68 -3.94 -11.29 5.59
CA ASP A 68 -2.61 -10.77 5.26
C ASP A 68 -2.44 -10.66 3.74
N HIS A 69 -1.38 -9.99 3.29
CA HIS A 69 -0.91 -10.11 1.92
C HIS A 69 0.61 -10.11 1.82
N ARG A 70 1.10 -10.81 0.81
CA ARG A 70 2.51 -10.82 0.44
C ARG A 70 2.70 -10.33 -0.98
N THR A 71 3.72 -9.49 -1.17
CA THR A 71 4.17 -9.06 -2.50
C THR A 71 5.42 -9.84 -2.86
N VAL A 72 5.48 -10.33 -4.10
CA VAL A 72 6.61 -11.06 -4.65
C VAL A 72 7.11 -10.28 -5.86
N ILE A 73 8.42 -10.05 -5.95
CA ILE A 73 9.04 -9.33 -7.06
C ILE A 73 10.07 -10.18 -7.77
N MET A 74 10.30 -9.90 -9.05
CA MET A 74 11.47 -10.37 -9.78
C MET A 74 12.51 -9.26 -9.79
N ASN A 75 13.55 -9.40 -8.98
CA ASN A 75 14.68 -8.47 -9.01
C ASN A 75 15.38 -8.59 -10.38
N LEU A 76 15.18 -7.58 -11.23
CA LEU A 76 15.70 -7.57 -12.60
C LEU A 76 17.22 -7.57 -12.63
N THR A 77 17.88 -6.86 -11.73
CA THR A 77 19.35 -6.81 -11.65
C THR A 77 19.92 -8.21 -11.41
N ALA A 78 19.39 -8.91 -10.40
CA ALA A 78 19.82 -10.28 -10.10
C ALA A 78 19.44 -11.25 -11.22
N SER A 79 18.20 -11.18 -11.72
CA SER A 79 17.70 -12.08 -12.77
C SER A 79 18.51 -11.96 -14.07
N ASN A 80 18.88 -10.72 -14.45
CA ASN A 80 19.72 -10.45 -15.62
C ASN A 80 21.16 -10.91 -15.40
N MET A 81 21.73 -10.68 -14.20
CA MET A 81 23.09 -11.11 -13.87
C MET A 81 23.25 -12.63 -13.96
N TYR A 82 22.26 -13.39 -13.49
CA TYR A 82 22.28 -14.86 -13.51
C TYR A 82 21.63 -15.49 -14.75
N ASN A 83 21.09 -14.66 -15.66
CA ASN A 83 20.31 -15.09 -16.82
C ASN A 83 19.21 -16.12 -16.47
N ARG A 84 18.47 -15.85 -15.38
CA ARG A 84 17.43 -16.73 -14.84
C ARG A 84 16.31 -15.89 -14.23
N THR A 85 15.06 -16.31 -14.45
CA THR A 85 13.89 -15.75 -13.76
C THR A 85 13.92 -16.14 -12.28
N ILE A 86 14.10 -15.16 -11.40
CA ILE A 86 14.14 -15.36 -9.95
C ILE A 86 13.11 -14.43 -9.30
N PHE A 87 12.02 -15.01 -8.82
CA PHE A 87 11.06 -14.32 -7.97
C PHE A 87 11.42 -14.53 -6.50
N THR A 88 11.35 -13.45 -5.73
CA THR A 88 11.62 -13.43 -4.29
C THR A 88 10.51 -12.69 -3.58
N ASP A 89 10.09 -13.18 -2.42
CA ASP A 89 9.16 -12.44 -1.56
C ASP A 89 9.80 -11.08 -1.22
N GLU A 90 9.05 -10.01 -1.43
CA GLU A 90 9.46 -8.65 -1.12
C GLU A 90 9.09 -8.32 0.33
N TYR A 91 7.82 -8.52 0.69
CA TYR A 91 7.33 -8.31 2.04
C TYR A 91 5.98 -9.02 2.30
N ASP A 92 5.72 -9.30 3.57
CA ASP A 92 4.41 -9.59 4.14
C ASP A 92 3.92 -8.34 4.90
N ALA A 93 2.67 -7.95 4.69
CA ALA A 93 2.16 -6.63 5.11
C ALA A 93 2.17 -6.44 6.62
N ARG A 94 1.69 -7.44 7.36
CA ARG A 94 1.64 -7.40 8.83
C ARG A 94 3.02 -7.28 9.44
N ASP A 95 3.98 -8.06 8.95
CA ASP A 95 5.36 -8.04 9.45
C ASP A 95 6.06 -6.72 9.10
N ALA A 96 5.95 -6.28 7.85
CA ALA A 96 6.58 -5.07 7.36
C ALA A 96 6.11 -3.80 8.07
N TYR A 97 4.81 -3.68 8.28
CA TYR A 97 4.20 -2.50 8.88
C TYR A 97 3.85 -2.67 10.36
N GLN A 98 4.20 -3.80 10.98
CA GLN A 98 3.94 -4.12 12.38
C GLN A 98 2.45 -3.99 12.73
N MET A 99 1.60 -4.63 11.94
CA MET A 99 0.15 -4.63 12.13
C MET A 99 -0.35 -5.93 12.74
N GLU A 100 -1.32 -5.84 13.65
CA GLU A 100 -1.94 -7.03 14.23
C GLU A 100 -2.85 -7.73 13.21
N ASN A 101 -3.53 -6.95 12.37
CA ASN A 101 -4.45 -7.41 11.35
C ASN A 101 -4.48 -6.40 10.18
N LEU A 102 -5.25 -6.67 9.12
CA LEU A 102 -5.38 -5.78 7.95
C LEU A 102 -6.73 -5.04 7.87
N PHE A 103 -7.39 -4.81 9.01
CA PHE A 103 -8.60 -4.00 9.05
C PHE A 103 -8.30 -2.52 8.76
N PRO A 104 -9.31 -1.73 8.36
CA PRO A 104 -9.12 -0.32 8.05
C PRO A 104 -8.45 0.49 9.17
N ASN A 105 -8.69 0.14 10.44
CA ASN A 105 -8.08 0.83 11.57
C ASN A 105 -6.56 0.62 11.66
N ASP A 106 -6.07 -0.58 11.36
CA ASP A 106 -4.65 -0.91 11.39
C ASP A 106 -3.89 -0.22 10.25
N TRP A 107 -4.50 -0.13 9.06
CA TRP A 107 -3.98 0.68 7.96
C TRP A 107 -3.99 2.18 8.28
N ASP A 108 -5.06 2.70 8.91
CA ASP A 108 -5.08 4.09 9.36
C ASP A 108 -3.94 4.35 10.36
N ASN A 109 -3.68 3.43 11.29
CA ASN A 109 -2.55 3.54 12.22
C ASN A 109 -1.19 3.56 11.50
N VAL A 110 -1.01 2.83 10.39
CA VAL A 110 0.19 2.97 9.53
C VAL A 110 0.28 4.38 8.97
N VAL A 111 -0.82 4.91 8.43
CA VAL A 111 -0.88 6.25 7.87
C VAL A 111 -0.60 7.32 8.93
N GLN A 112 -1.19 7.23 10.13
CA GLN A 112 -0.93 8.20 11.20
C GLN A 112 0.53 8.15 11.68
N ARG A 113 1.12 6.95 11.82
CA ARG A 113 2.55 6.81 12.14
C ARG A 113 3.42 7.45 11.06
N ALA A 114 3.15 7.18 9.80
CA ALA A 114 3.89 7.77 8.67
C ALA A 114 3.71 9.29 8.62
N LYS A 115 2.51 9.82 8.90
CA LYS A 115 2.27 11.27 9.00
C LYS A 115 3.04 11.92 10.15
N SER A 116 3.17 11.23 11.28
CA SER A 116 3.85 11.77 12.47
C SER A 116 5.36 11.90 12.30
N ASP A 117 5.95 11.10 11.42
CA ASP A 117 7.37 11.13 11.07
C ASP A 117 7.52 10.90 9.56
N ILE A 118 7.09 11.89 8.78
CA ILE A 118 7.00 11.80 7.32
C ILE A 118 8.35 11.59 6.65
N ASP A 119 9.44 12.04 7.28
CA ASP A 119 10.79 11.83 6.77
C ASP A 119 11.50 10.62 7.40
N GLY A 120 10.75 9.86 8.21
CA GLY A 120 11.22 8.72 8.97
C GLY A 120 11.38 7.42 8.18
N PRO A 121 11.86 6.37 8.85
CA PRO A 121 12.14 5.07 8.24
C PRO A 121 10.89 4.37 7.71
N LEU A 122 9.73 4.54 8.36
CA LEU A 122 8.48 3.93 7.89
C LEU A 122 8.08 4.47 6.51
N MET A 123 8.24 5.77 6.28
CA MET A 123 7.93 6.35 4.98
C MET A 123 8.93 5.91 3.90
N GLY A 124 10.20 5.74 4.26
CA GLY A 124 11.20 5.11 3.40
C GLY A 124 10.81 3.68 2.99
N LEU A 125 10.32 2.89 3.95
CA LEU A 125 9.83 1.53 3.71
C LEU A 125 8.59 1.51 2.80
N ILE A 126 7.61 2.39 3.06
CA ILE A 126 6.42 2.56 2.21
C ILE A 126 6.83 2.89 0.78
N TYR A 127 7.76 3.83 0.60
CA TYR A 127 8.23 4.21 -0.73
C TYR A 127 8.98 3.07 -1.44
N GLN A 128 9.79 2.30 -0.69
CA GLN A 128 10.49 1.14 -1.24
C GLN A 128 9.50 0.13 -1.83
N TYR A 129 8.44 -0.23 -1.11
CA TYR A 129 7.45 -1.19 -1.61
C TYR A 129 6.56 -0.60 -2.70
N TYR A 130 6.19 0.68 -2.58
CA TYR A 130 5.48 1.42 -3.63
C TYR A 130 6.14 1.28 -5.01
N THR A 131 7.48 1.31 -5.05
CA THR A 131 8.27 1.14 -6.28
C THR A 131 8.72 -0.30 -6.55
N LYS A 132 8.20 -1.31 -5.84
CA LYS A 132 8.61 -2.73 -5.95
C LYS A 132 10.12 -2.92 -5.76
N SER A 133 10.69 -2.24 -4.76
CA SER A 133 12.12 -2.23 -4.45
C SER A 133 12.99 -1.86 -5.65
N TYR A 134 12.44 -1.05 -6.56
CA TYR A 134 13.21 -0.48 -7.64
C TYR A 134 14.15 0.59 -7.08
N ALA A 135 15.45 0.42 -7.36
CA ALA A 135 16.51 1.30 -6.87
C ALA A 135 17.30 1.85 -8.06
N ASP A 136 16.93 3.05 -8.52
CA ASP A 136 17.70 3.82 -9.51
C ASP A 136 18.51 4.95 -8.87
N GLY A 137 18.51 5.04 -7.54
CA GLY A 137 19.15 6.11 -6.79
C GLY A 137 18.31 7.38 -6.65
N SER A 138 17.10 7.43 -7.22
CA SER A 138 16.14 8.48 -6.89
C SER A 138 15.66 8.33 -5.45
N GLN A 139 15.61 9.45 -4.73
CA GLN A 139 15.07 9.51 -3.38
C GLN A 139 13.76 10.29 -3.42
N CYS A 140 12.72 9.71 -2.82
CA CYS A 140 11.48 10.44 -2.55
C CYS A 140 11.75 11.46 -1.46
N ASP A 141 11.86 12.73 -1.84
CA ASP A 141 11.98 13.85 -0.91
C ASP A 141 10.68 14.05 -0.11
N HIS A 142 10.68 15.00 0.82
CA HIS A 142 9.51 15.27 1.65
C HIS A 142 8.24 15.58 0.84
N ASN A 143 8.36 16.34 -0.26
CA ASN A 143 7.20 16.69 -1.09
C ASN A 143 6.63 15.45 -1.78
N CYS A 144 7.51 14.58 -2.30
CA CYS A 144 7.14 13.28 -2.83
C CYS A 144 6.44 12.41 -1.76
N ARG A 145 6.98 12.35 -0.53
CA ARG A 145 6.42 11.57 0.58
C ARG A 145 5.04 12.06 1.00
N ARG A 146 4.87 13.38 1.07
CA ARG A 146 3.57 14.04 1.31
C ARG A 146 2.58 13.69 0.20
N GLY A 147 3.01 13.78 -1.06
CA GLY A 147 2.18 13.42 -2.22
C GLY A 147 1.72 11.96 -2.17
N LEU A 148 2.61 11.05 -1.79
CA LEU A 148 2.30 9.63 -1.65
C LEU A 148 1.31 9.37 -0.49
N LEU A 149 1.51 9.97 0.69
CA LEU A 149 0.52 9.85 1.77
C LEU A 149 -0.83 10.45 1.37
N CYS A 150 -0.81 11.55 0.63
CA CYS A 150 -2.02 12.19 0.12
C CYS A 150 -2.77 11.29 -0.86
N SER A 151 -2.08 10.56 -1.75
CA SER A 151 -2.75 9.63 -2.66
C SER A 151 -3.47 8.51 -1.92
N TYR A 152 -2.90 7.99 -0.83
CA TYR A 152 -3.54 6.96 0.01
C TYR A 152 -4.81 7.44 0.71
N LEU A 153 -4.95 8.74 0.94
CA LEU A 153 -6.15 9.35 1.55
C LEU A 153 -7.19 9.81 0.52
N THR A 154 -6.85 9.83 -0.77
CA THR A 154 -7.71 10.38 -1.84
C THR A 154 -8.48 9.27 -2.55
N ALA A 155 -9.24 8.46 -1.80
CA ALA A 155 -10.10 7.43 -2.38
C ALA A 155 -11.31 7.99 -3.14
N ARG A 156 -11.71 9.23 -2.81
CA ARG A 156 -12.74 10.00 -3.51
C ARG A 156 -12.05 11.02 -4.42
N ALA A 157 -12.32 10.94 -5.72
CA ALA A 157 -11.86 11.93 -6.68
C ALA A 157 -12.42 13.33 -6.36
N ASP A 158 -11.62 14.35 -6.67
CA ASP A 158 -11.95 15.77 -6.51
C ASP A 158 -12.34 16.17 -5.07
N ASP A 159 -11.72 15.53 -4.07
CA ASP A 159 -11.85 15.92 -2.67
C ASP A 159 -10.69 16.83 -2.24
N PRO A 160 -10.89 18.17 -2.17
CA PRO A 160 -9.81 19.10 -1.88
C PRO A 160 -9.29 18.99 -0.44
N HIS A 161 -10.05 18.36 0.46
CA HIS A 161 -9.75 18.31 1.90
C HIS A 161 -9.11 16.99 2.34
N ALA A 162 -8.92 16.02 1.44
CA ALA A 162 -8.40 14.69 1.80
C ALA A 162 -7.01 14.75 2.46
N CYS A 163 -6.23 15.78 2.12
CA CYS A 163 -4.82 15.91 2.52
C CYS A 163 -4.55 17.06 3.49
N ASP A 164 -5.60 17.71 4.01
CA ASP A 164 -5.50 18.81 4.99
C ASP A 164 -4.87 18.34 6.30
N SER A 165 -5.08 17.07 6.65
CA SER A 165 -4.54 16.47 7.87
C SER A 165 -3.06 16.10 7.79
N ILE A 166 -2.45 16.15 6.61
CA ILE A 166 -1.02 15.92 6.44
C ILE A 166 -0.32 17.26 6.63
N PRO A 167 0.78 17.36 7.40
CA PRO A 167 1.53 18.61 7.54
C PRO A 167 2.12 19.10 6.22
N THR A 168 1.93 20.38 5.89
CA THR A 168 2.73 21.07 4.88
C THR A 168 3.96 21.68 5.54
N PHE A 169 5.09 21.77 4.84
CA PHE A 169 6.20 22.58 5.34
C PHE A 169 5.76 24.04 5.57
N VAL A 170 6.34 24.64 6.62
CA VAL A 170 6.48 26.09 6.81
C VAL A 170 7.93 26.45 6.50
#